data_AF-A0A2S6ZCL3-F1
#
_entry.id   AF-A0A2S6ZCL3-F1
#
_cell.length_a   1.000
_cell.length_b   1.000
_cell.length_c   1.000
_cell.angle_alpha   90.00
_cell.angle_beta   90.00
_cell.angle_gamma   90.00
#
_symmetry.space_group_name_H-M   'P 1'
#
loop_
_entity.id
_entity.type
_entity.pdbx_description
1 polymer ?
#
loop_
_entity_poly.entity_id
_entity_poly.type
_entity_poly.pdbx_seq_one_letter_code
_entity_poly.pdbx_strand_id
1 'polypeptide(L)'
;MADGRLEQGERGEAVKQLQGQLAQLGQTGRAGAPLHPDGDFGPNTRHAVKQFQRERGLQVDGIVGRNTRAALDQALAQHAPAQQAATLQSAVAAPLLSDPSHPQHALYAGAVRALEGLGERGGFANRQALEQAAGQMALEAKVSGLDRIDHVVANKDGRGLIAVQCGLNDPAMHRVYVDREQAQAQPLQESTRQMAEEVQRQAQTQQVASREPVAMSR
;
A
#
# COMPACT_ATOMS: atom_id res chain seq x y z
N MET A 1 14.89 -37.31 -5.06
CA MET A 1 13.78 -37.25 -6.02
C MET A 1 12.76 -36.29 -5.41
N ALA A 2 12.70 -35.06 -5.92
CA ALA A 2 12.11 -33.91 -5.21
C ALA A 2 10.79 -33.49 -5.85
N ASP A 3 9.68 -34.10 -5.42
CA ASP A 3 8.32 -33.69 -5.81
C ASP A 3 7.87 -32.38 -5.11
N GLY A 4 8.74 -31.76 -4.32
CA GLY A 4 8.41 -30.53 -3.59
C GLY A 4 7.27 -30.72 -2.58
N ARG A 5 7.08 -31.93 -2.08
CA ARG A 5 6.12 -32.33 -1.05
C ARG A 5 6.90 -32.49 0.26
N LEU A 6 6.38 -31.98 1.38
CA LEU A 6 6.97 -32.19 2.71
C LEU A 6 6.13 -33.16 3.54
N GLU A 7 6.72 -34.27 3.98
CA GLU A 7 6.05 -35.30 4.78
C GLU A 7 6.85 -35.79 5.99
N GLN A 8 6.19 -36.60 6.83
CA GLN A 8 6.77 -37.08 8.08
C GLN A 8 8.06 -37.88 7.82
N GLY A 9 9.12 -37.51 8.52
CA GLY A 9 10.45 -38.11 8.36
C GLY A 9 11.39 -37.29 7.46
N GLU A 10 10.89 -36.28 6.75
CA GLU A 10 11.76 -35.34 6.04
C GLU A 10 12.43 -34.34 6.97
N ARG A 11 13.62 -33.89 6.56
CA ARG A 11 14.45 -32.96 7.31
C ARG A 11 15.09 -31.92 6.41
N GLY A 12 15.30 -30.73 6.94
CA GLY A 12 16.06 -29.67 6.30
C GLY A 12 15.37 -28.31 6.35
N GLU A 13 15.96 -27.34 5.67
CA GLU A 13 15.53 -25.94 5.70
C GLU A 13 14.06 -25.76 5.26
N ALA A 14 13.58 -26.56 4.32
CA ALA A 14 12.19 -26.50 3.87
C ALA A 14 11.19 -26.88 4.98
N VAL A 15 11.54 -27.83 5.84
CA VAL A 15 10.74 -28.23 7.00
C VAL A 15 10.81 -27.16 8.08
N LYS A 16 12.00 -26.60 8.29
CA LYS A 16 12.22 -25.51 9.24
C LYS A 16 11.37 -24.28 8.91
N GLN A 17 11.33 -23.91 7.63
CA GLN A 17 10.46 -22.84 7.12
C GLN A 17 8.98 -23.16 7.36
N LEU A 18 8.53 -24.37 7.00
CA LEU A 18 7.16 -24.82 7.24
C LEU A 18 6.77 -24.71 8.73
N GLN A 19 7.62 -25.20 9.63
CA GLN A 19 7.39 -25.13 11.08
C GLN A 19 7.28 -23.67 11.55
N GLY A 20 8.14 -22.79 11.03
CA GLY A 20 8.07 -21.36 11.30
C GLY A 20 6.76 -20.72 10.85
N GLN A 21 6.30 -21.02 9.63
CA GLN A 21 5.03 -20.53 9.10
C GLN A 21 3.85 -21.02 9.95
N LEU A 22 3.81 -22.31 10.29
CA LEU A 22 2.77 -22.88 11.15
C LEU A 22 2.76 -22.23 12.54
N ALA A 23 3.94 -22.02 13.14
CA ALA A 23 4.06 -21.34 14.43
C ALA A 23 3.54 -19.89 14.39
N GLN A 24 3.85 -19.15 13.31
CA GLN A 24 3.34 -17.78 13.09
C GLN A 24 1.82 -17.73 12.95
N LEU A 25 1.22 -18.77 12.38
CA LEU A 25 -0.23 -18.94 12.24
C LEU A 25 -0.90 -19.45 13.54
N GLY A 26 -0.16 -19.52 14.65
CA GLY A 26 -0.68 -20.00 15.93
C GLY A 26 -0.94 -21.50 16.00
N GLN A 27 -0.43 -22.28 15.03
CA GLN A 27 -0.59 -23.73 15.04
C GLN A 27 0.29 -24.35 16.12
N THR A 28 -0.30 -25.27 16.87
CA THR A 28 0.36 -25.96 17.97
C THR A 28 0.58 -27.44 17.65
N GLY A 29 1.62 -28.01 18.25
CA GLY A 29 1.87 -29.43 18.22
C GLY A 29 0.84 -30.21 19.03
N ARG A 30 0.97 -31.54 19.04
CA ARG A 30 0.02 -32.45 19.70
C ARG A 30 -0.22 -32.16 21.18
N ALA A 31 0.77 -31.56 21.86
CA ALA A 31 0.69 -31.19 23.28
C ALA A 31 0.14 -29.78 23.54
N GLY A 32 -0.35 -29.08 22.52
CA GLY A 32 -0.74 -27.66 22.62
C GLY A 32 0.44 -26.70 22.75
N ALA A 33 1.68 -27.22 22.65
CA ALA A 33 2.89 -26.42 22.66
C ALA A 33 3.15 -25.80 21.27
N PRO A 34 3.72 -24.58 21.21
CA PRO A 34 4.14 -23.98 19.95
C PRO A 34 5.18 -24.86 19.23
N LEU A 35 5.13 -24.87 17.90
CA LEU A 35 6.10 -25.61 17.10
C LEU A 35 7.48 -24.96 17.22
N HIS A 36 8.50 -25.78 17.46
CA HIS A 36 9.88 -25.34 17.35
C HIS A 36 10.35 -25.64 15.91
N PRO A 37 10.90 -24.65 15.18
CA PRO A 37 11.46 -24.88 13.85
C PRO A 37 12.85 -25.52 13.98
N ASP A 38 12.85 -26.81 14.30
CA ASP A 38 14.03 -27.67 14.40
C ASP A 38 14.48 -28.24 13.05
N GLY A 39 13.66 -28.12 12.01
CA GLY A 39 13.94 -28.65 10.67
C GLY A 39 13.62 -30.13 10.52
N ASP A 40 12.97 -30.76 11.50
CA ASP A 40 12.60 -32.16 11.54
C ASP A 40 11.07 -32.33 11.42
N PHE A 41 10.60 -33.06 10.39
CA PHE A 41 9.17 -33.27 10.18
C PHE A 41 8.69 -34.40 11.08
N GLY A 42 8.58 -34.10 12.37
CA GLY A 42 8.14 -35.01 13.41
C GLY A 42 6.60 -35.12 13.55
N PRO A 43 6.14 -35.91 14.52
CA PRO A 43 4.71 -36.08 14.80
C PRO A 43 4.01 -34.77 15.23
N ASN A 44 4.76 -33.84 15.85
CA ASN A 44 4.24 -32.52 16.21
C ASN A 44 3.96 -31.66 14.98
N THR A 45 4.93 -31.58 14.05
CA THR A 45 4.78 -30.90 12.76
C THR A 45 3.63 -31.49 11.95
N ARG A 46 3.53 -32.82 11.89
CA ARG A 46 2.40 -33.48 11.22
C ARG A 46 1.05 -33.13 11.84
N HIS A 47 0.98 -33.07 13.17
CA HIS A 47 -0.27 -32.70 13.86
C HIS A 47 -0.69 -31.26 13.50
N ALA A 48 0.25 -30.31 13.55
CA ALA A 48 0.00 -28.94 13.16
C ALA A 48 -0.43 -28.79 11.69
N VAL A 49 0.21 -29.53 10.78
CA VAL A 49 -0.20 -29.55 9.36
C VAL A 49 -1.63 -30.04 9.21
N LYS A 50 -2.03 -31.09 9.95
CA LYS A 50 -3.40 -31.61 9.90
C LYS A 50 -4.43 -30.62 10.46
N GLN A 51 -4.09 -29.95 11.56
CA GLN A 51 -4.93 -28.90 12.14
C GLN A 51 -5.15 -27.79 11.12
N PHE A 52 -4.06 -27.27 10.55
CA PHE A 52 -4.09 -26.25 9.51
C PHE A 52 -4.92 -26.68 8.29
N GLN A 53 -4.70 -27.89 7.78
CA GLN A 53 -5.46 -28.44 6.66
C GLN A 53 -6.96 -28.50 6.98
N ARG A 54 -7.34 -28.93 8.19
CA ARG A 54 -8.74 -29.00 8.61
C ARG A 54 -9.36 -27.61 8.69
N GLU A 55 -8.66 -26.63 9.24
CA GLU A 55 -9.15 -25.25 9.34
C GLU A 55 -9.31 -24.58 7.97
N ARG A 56 -8.46 -24.93 7.01
CA ARG A 56 -8.51 -24.41 5.64
C ARG A 56 -9.39 -25.23 4.69
N GLY A 57 -10.08 -26.27 5.18
CA GLY A 57 -10.93 -27.12 4.35
C GLY A 57 -10.16 -27.93 3.28
N LEU A 58 -8.88 -28.19 3.52
CA LEU A 58 -8.03 -28.99 2.64
C LEU A 58 -8.11 -30.48 3.01
N GLN A 59 -7.58 -31.32 2.11
CA GLN A 59 -7.37 -32.74 2.42
C GLN A 59 -6.43 -32.89 3.62
N VAL A 60 -6.89 -33.56 4.68
CA VAL A 60 -6.19 -33.71 5.97
C VAL A 60 -5.17 -34.85 5.92
N ASP A 61 -4.27 -34.71 4.96
CA ASP A 61 -3.04 -35.45 4.70
C ASP A 61 -2.15 -35.75 5.90
N GLY A 62 -1.89 -34.64 6.61
CA GLY A 62 -0.63 -34.42 7.30
C GLY A 62 0.56 -34.25 6.37
N ILE A 63 0.33 -33.97 5.08
CA ILE A 63 1.37 -33.86 4.07
C ILE A 63 1.25 -32.53 3.33
N VAL A 64 2.37 -31.84 3.17
CA VAL A 64 2.44 -30.50 2.62
C VAL A 64 2.78 -30.59 1.13
N GLY A 65 1.75 -30.80 0.32
CA GLY A 65 1.83 -30.63 -1.13
C GLY A 65 1.61 -29.18 -1.56
N ARG A 66 1.50 -28.96 -2.88
CA ARG A 66 1.29 -27.63 -3.49
C ARG A 66 0.09 -26.88 -2.92
N ASN A 67 -1.05 -27.56 -2.74
CA ASN A 67 -2.27 -26.94 -2.21
C ASN A 67 -2.11 -26.47 -0.76
N THR A 68 -1.48 -27.31 0.07
CA THR A 68 -1.18 -26.95 1.47
C THR A 68 -0.20 -25.79 1.54
N ARG A 69 0.83 -25.77 0.68
CA ARG A 69 1.79 -24.65 0.57
C ARG A 69 1.12 -23.35 0.16
N ALA A 70 0.28 -23.39 -0.89
CA ALA A 70 -0.46 -22.21 -1.33
C ALA A 70 -1.37 -21.66 -0.23
N ALA A 71 -2.06 -22.55 0.51
CA ALA A 71 -2.89 -22.12 1.63
C ALA A 71 -2.07 -21.54 2.78
N LEU A 72 -0.88 -22.07 3.09
CA LEU A 72 0.02 -21.52 4.12
C LEU A 72 0.49 -20.12 3.75
N ASP A 73 0.86 -19.92 2.49
CA ASP A 73 1.26 -18.61 1.96
C ASP A 73 0.12 -17.59 2.06
N GLN A 74 -1.09 -17.97 1.64
CA GLN A 74 -2.28 -17.14 1.79
C GLN A 74 -2.63 -16.87 3.26
N ALA A 75 -2.50 -17.87 4.13
CA ALA A 75 -2.76 -17.73 5.55
C ALA A 75 -1.77 -16.77 6.21
N LEU A 76 -0.51 -16.81 5.79
CA LEU A 76 0.55 -15.93 6.28
C LEU A 76 0.34 -14.51 5.77
N ALA A 77 -0.05 -14.34 4.51
CA ALA A 77 -0.46 -13.04 3.97
C ALA A 77 -1.65 -12.44 4.73
N GLN A 78 -2.55 -13.28 5.25
CA GLN A 78 -3.70 -12.85 6.08
C GLN A 78 -3.33 -12.59 7.55
N HIS A 79 -2.30 -13.25 8.09
CA HIS A 79 -1.82 -13.07 9.47
C HIS A 79 -0.69 -12.03 9.61
N ALA A 80 -0.10 -11.57 8.50
CA ALA A 80 0.76 -10.40 8.51
C ALA A 80 -0.02 -9.18 9.03
N PRO A 81 0.58 -8.28 9.84
CA PRO A 81 -0.07 -7.03 10.19
C PRO A 81 -0.50 -6.34 8.89
N ALA A 82 -1.68 -5.73 8.92
CA ALA A 82 -2.48 -5.21 7.80
C ALA A 82 -1.79 -4.21 6.84
N GLN A 83 -0.47 -4.06 6.90
CA GLN A 83 0.35 -3.24 6.03
C GLN A 83 0.78 -3.95 4.74
N GLN A 84 0.66 -5.28 4.63
CA GLN A 84 1.10 -6.04 3.43
C GLN A 84 -0.03 -6.75 2.67
N ALA A 85 -1.21 -6.94 3.27
CA ALA A 85 -2.40 -7.45 2.57
C ALA A 85 -3.04 -6.41 1.61
N ALA A 86 -2.63 -5.15 1.67
CA ALA A 86 -3.08 -4.10 0.75
C ALA A 86 -2.55 -4.27 -0.69
N THR A 87 -1.57 -5.15 -0.94
CA THR A 87 -0.92 -5.27 -2.26
C THR A 87 -1.54 -6.32 -3.18
N LEU A 88 -2.35 -7.27 -2.68
CA LEU A 88 -2.94 -8.33 -3.52
C LEU A 88 -4.46 -8.25 -3.66
N GLN A 89 -5.15 -7.43 -2.86
CA GLN A 89 -6.60 -7.27 -2.90
C GLN A 89 -7.09 -5.87 -3.36
N SER A 90 -6.18 -4.94 -3.64
CA SER A 90 -6.52 -3.63 -4.20
C SER A 90 -6.68 -3.63 -5.74
N ALA A 91 -6.53 -4.79 -6.40
CA ALA A 91 -6.65 -4.94 -7.86
C ALA A 91 -8.08 -4.74 -8.43
N VAL A 92 -9.04 -4.26 -7.61
CA VAL A 92 -10.37 -3.84 -8.08
C VAL A 92 -10.78 -2.43 -7.61
N ALA A 93 -9.88 -1.64 -7.02
CA ALA A 93 -10.21 -0.30 -6.50
C ALA A 93 -9.18 0.76 -6.92
N ALA A 94 -9.30 1.22 -8.18
CA ALA A 94 -8.49 2.28 -8.81
C ALA A 94 -6.96 2.06 -8.79
N PRO A 95 -6.23 2.42 -9.85
CA PRO A 95 -4.77 2.50 -9.78
C PRO A 95 -4.35 3.41 -8.61
N LEU A 96 -3.16 3.21 -8.02
CA LEU A 96 -2.60 4.15 -7.05
C LEU A 96 -2.11 5.43 -7.75
N LEU A 97 -1.97 6.55 -7.04
CA LEU A 97 -1.39 7.78 -7.61
C LEU A 97 0.00 7.58 -8.23
N SER A 98 0.79 6.65 -7.65
CA SER A 98 2.10 6.26 -8.18
C SER A 98 2.03 5.43 -9.46
N ASP A 99 0.88 4.86 -9.79
CA ASP A 99 0.71 4.06 -11.00
C ASP A 99 0.51 4.97 -12.22
N PRO A 100 1.25 4.75 -13.33
CA PRO A 100 1.14 5.56 -14.53
C PRO A 100 -0.24 5.51 -15.20
N SER A 101 -1.06 4.51 -14.89
CA SER A 101 -2.44 4.39 -15.39
C SER A 101 -3.42 5.28 -14.64
N HIS A 102 -3.00 5.93 -13.54
CA HIS A 102 -3.85 6.84 -12.78
C HIS A 102 -4.06 8.16 -13.54
N PRO A 103 -5.31 8.67 -13.67
CA PRO A 103 -5.58 9.89 -14.44
C PRO A 103 -4.81 11.13 -13.91
N GLN A 104 -4.58 11.19 -12.60
CA GLN A 104 -3.81 12.23 -11.91
C GLN A 104 -2.35 11.85 -11.64
N HIS A 105 -1.82 10.80 -12.28
CA HIS A 105 -0.41 10.42 -12.15
C HIS A 105 0.53 11.57 -12.53
N ALA A 106 0.18 12.37 -13.54
CA ALA A 106 1.00 13.50 -13.97
C ALA A 106 1.23 14.54 -12.84
N LEU A 107 0.20 14.78 -12.01
CA LEU A 107 0.28 15.69 -10.86
C LEU A 107 1.19 15.10 -9.77
N TYR A 108 1.02 13.82 -9.45
CA TYR A 108 1.88 13.08 -8.53
C TYR A 108 3.35 13.06 -8.99
N ALA A 109 3.60 12.70 -10.26
CA ALA A 109 4.94 12.67 -10.83
C ALA A 109 5.58 14.08 -10.89
N GLY A 110 4.79 15.14 -11.03
CA GLY A 110 5.23 16.53 -10.85
C GLY A 110 5.70 16.79 -9.43
N ALA A 111 4.89 16.41 -8.43
CA ALA A 111 5.24 16.54 -7.03
C ALA A 111 6.52 15.76 -6.67
N VAL A 112 6.63 14.49 -7.08
CA VAL A 112 7.82 13.65 -6.83
C VAL A 112 9.08 14.32 -7.38
N ARG A 113 9.08 14.73 -8.66
CA ARG A 113 10.23 15.39 -9.28
C ARG A 113 10.63 16.68 -8.56
N ALA A 114 9.63 17.48 -8.17
CA ALA A 114 9.87 18.74 -7.48
C ALA A 114 10.42 18.53 -6.06
N LEU A 115 9.95 17.50 -5.35
CA LEU A 115 10.46 17.11 -4.04
C LEU A 115 11.86 16.49 -4.10
N GLU A 116 12.13 15.65 -5.10
CA GLU A 116 13.47 15.11 -5.36
C GLU A 116 14.46 16.24 -5.66
N GLY A 117 14.02 17.28 -6.38
CA GLY A 117 14.81 18.49 -6.65
C GLY A 117 15.23 19.30 -5.42
N LEU A 118 14.58 19.09 -4.27
CA LEU A 118 14.99 19.71 -3.00
C LEU A 118 16.22 19.01 -2.39
N GLY A 119 16.48 17.75 -2.75
CA GLY A 119 17.55 16.94 -2.16
C GLY A 119 17.48 16.90 -0.63
N GLU A 120 18.62 17.07 0.03
CA GLU A 120 18.70 17.07 1.50
C GLU A 120 17.90 18.20 2.15
N ARG A 121 17.65 19.30 1.42
CA ARG A 121 16.83 20.42 1.91
C ARG A 121 15.35 20.05 2.03
N GLY A 122 14.92 18.98 1.36
CA GLY A 122 13.58 18.42 1.51
C GLY A 122 13.37 17.73 2.85
N GLY A 123 14.44 17.22 3.48
CA GLY A 123 14.39 16.56 4.78
C GLY A 123 13.54 15.29 4.81
N PHE A 124 13.56 14.51 3.73
CA PHE A 124 12.90 13.21 3.65
C PHE A 124 13.85 12.11 4.13
N ALA A 125 13.40 11.27 5.08
CA ALA A 125 14.21 10.20 5.64
C ALA A 125 14.52 9.08 4.63
N ASN A 126 13.59 8.82 3.70
CA ASN A 126 13.71 7.80 2.67
C ASN A 126 12.79 8.13 1.48
N ARG A 127 12.92 7.36 0.39
CA ARG A 127 12.09 7.52 -0.80
C ARG A 127 10.60 7.33 -0.50
N GLN A 128 10.25 6.40 0.40
CA GLN A 128 8.84 6.18 0.78
C GLN A 128 8.20 7.43 1.41
N ALA A 129 8.91 8.12 2.31
CA ALA A 129 8.44 9.35 2.94
C ALA A 129 8.28 10.49 1.92
N LEU A 130 9.15 10.53 0.89
CA LEU A 130 9.03 11.46 -0.22
C LEU A 130 7.80 11.16 -1.07
N GLU A 131 7.55 9.89 -1.40
CA GLU A 131 6.39 9.45 -2.18
C GLU A 131 5.07 9.70 -1.45
N GLN A 132 5.03 9.45 -0.14
CA GLN A 132 3.90 9.80 0.74
C GLN A 132 3.63 11.30 0.69
N ALA A 133 4.68 12.12 0.86
CA ALA A 133 4.54 13.57 0.80
C ALA A 133 4.13 14.08 -0.60
N ALA A 134 4.60 13.42 -1.66
CA ALA A 134 4.20 13.72 -3.03
C ALA A 134 2.72 13.40 -3.29
N GLY A 135 2.24 12.28 -2.73
CA GLY A 135 0.82 11.88 -2.79
C GLY A 135 -0.08 12.94 -2.16
N GLN A 136 0.27 13.37 -0.95
CA GLN A 136 -0.50 14.36 -0.23
C GLN A 136 -0.43 15.74 -0.89
N MET A 137 0.75 16.13 -1.39
CA MET A 137 0.90 17.36 -2.15
C MET A 137 0.08 17.38 -3.44
N ALA A 138 0.01 16.25 -4.16
CA ALA A 138 -0.82 16.16 -5.35
C ALA A 138 -2.30 16.33 -4.99
N LEU A 139 -2.75 15.74 -3.89
CA LEU A 139 -4.12 15.93 -3.38
C LEU A 139 -4.40 17.39 -3.07
N GLU A 140 -3.58 18.03 -2.25
CA GLU A 140 -3.77 19.45 -1.86
C GLU A 140 -3.70 20.39 -3.06
N ALA A 141 -2.81 20.12 -4.01
CA ALA A 141 -2.77 20.82 -5.28
C ALA A 141 -4.11 20.69 -6.02
N LYS A 142 -4.67 19.47 -6.13
CA LYS A 142 -5.94 19.23 -6.82
C LYS A 142 -7.13 19.90 -6.13
N VAL A 143 -7.21 19.82 -4.80
CA VAL A 143 -8.25 20.48 -3.99
C VAL A 143 -8.21 22.00 -4.20
N SER A 144 -7.01 22.55 -4.30
CA SER A 144 -6.78 23.99 -4.53
C SER A 144 -6.91 24.39 -6.00
N GLY A 145 -7.23 23.47 -6.91
CA GLY A 145 -7.44 23.72 -8.33
C GLY A 145 -6.18 23.76 -9.20
N LEU A 146 -5.03 23.32 -8.69
CA LEU A 146 -3.81 23.17 -9.50
C LEU A 146 -3.94 21.96 -10.41
N ASP A 147 -3.58 22.16 -11.67
CA ASP A 147 -3.56 21.11 -12.70
C ASP A 147 -2.18 20.43 -12.81
N ARG A 148 -1.12 21.13 -12.40
CA ARG A 148 0.26 20.60 -12.33
C ARG A 148 1.06 21.28 -11.21
N ILE A 149 2.15 20.64 -10.81
CA ILE A 149 3.14 21.18 -9.87
C ILE A 149 4.46 21.33 -10.63
N ASP A 150 4.91 22.58 -10.80
CA ASP A 150 6.15 22.90 -11.52
C ASP A 150 7.33 23.02 -10.55
N HIS A 151 7.09 23.56 -9.35
CA HIS A 151 8.11 23.77 -8.32
C HIS A 151 7.59 23.47 -6.93
N VAL A 152 8.49 23.00 -6.06
CA VAL A 152 8.25 22.94 -4.61
C VAL A 152 9.33 23.73 -3.91
N VAL A 153 8.92 24.52 -2.93
CA VAL A 153 9.83 25.27 -2.07
C VAL A 153 9.61 24.86 -0.63
N ALA A 154 10.67 24.49 0.08
CA ALA A 154 10.61 24.31 1.52
C ALA A 154 10.55 25.68 2.22
N ASN A 155 9.65 25.84 3.19
CA ASN A 155 9.58 27.05 4.01
C ASN A 155 10.86 27.22 4.86
N LYS A 156 11.17 28.45 5.28
CA LYS A 156 12.38 28.78 6.07
C LYS A 156 12.48 27.98 7.36
N ASP A 157 11.35 27.66 7.98
CA ASP A 157 11.26 26.85 9.20
C ASP A 157 11.46 25.35 8.97
N GLY A 158 11.55 24.90 7.71
CA GLY A 158 11.72 23.50 7.32
C GLY A 158 10.49 22.61 7.55
N ARG A 159 9.41 23.11 8.14
CA ARG A 159 8.20 22.34 8.49
C ARG A 159 7.15 22.26 7.39
N GLY A 160 7.16 23.22 6.46
CA GLY A 160 6.15 23.32 5.40
C GLY A 160 6.76 23.21 4.01
N LEU A 161 5.98 22.66 3.08
CA LEU A 161 6.26 22.62 1.65
C LEU A 161 5.27 23.55 0.95
N ILE A 162 5.74 24.24 -0.09
CA ILE A 162 4.89 25.10 -0.90
C ILE A 162 4.93 24.59 -2.33
N ALA A 163 3.83 24.00 -2.79
CA ALA A 163 3.66 23.60 -4.18
C ALA A 163 3.29 24.83 -5.01
N VAL A 164 3.96 25.02 -6.14
CA VAL A 164 3.79 26.17 -7.02
C VAL A 164 3.53 25.70 -8.44
N GLN A 165 2.47 26.24 -9.04
CA GLN A 165 2.18 26.14 -10.47
C GLN A 165 2.61 27.43 -11.17
N CYS A 166 3.23 27.32 -12.35
CA CYS A 166 3.93 28.40 -13.09
C CYS A 166 5.30 28.82 -12.51
N GLY A 167 6.05 29.59 -13.29
CA GLY A 167 7.37 30.09 -12.89
C GLY A 167 7.28 30.99 -11.65
N LEU A 168 8.31 30.97 -10.79
CA LEU A 168 8.30 31.71 -9.51
C LEU A 168 8.13 33.23 -9.63
N ASN A 169 8.28 33.80 -10.84
CA ASN A 169 8.13 35.22 -11.14
C ASN A 169 6.83 35.53 -11.91
N ASP A 170 5.92 34.57 -12.05
CA ASP A 170 4.65 34.76 -12.75
C ASP A 170 3.56 35.30 -11.79
N PRO A 171 2.91 36.43 -12.09
CA PRO A 171 1.88 37.00 -11.21
C PRO A 171 0.61 36.13 -11.11
N ALA A 172 0.42 35.16 -12.02
CA ALA A 172 -0.66 34.18 -11.96
C ALA A 172 -0.22 32.87 -11.25
N MET A 173 0.89 32.88 -10.50
CA MET A 173 1.35 31.71 -9.75
C MET A 173 0.33 31.27 -8.69
N HIS A 174 -0.09 30.00 -8.75
CA HIS A 174 -0.88 29.39 -7.68
C HIS A 174 0.05 28.70 -6.69
N ARG A 175 -0.17 28.95 -5.39
CA ARG A 175 0.65 28.41 -4.31
C ARG A 175 -0.24 27.68 -3.31
N VAL A 176 0.16 26.47 -2.96
CA VAL A 176 -0.53 25.67 -1.94
C VAL A 176 0.48 25.32 -0.87
N TYR A 177 0.12 25.59 0.37
CA TYR A 177 0.90 25.18 1.54
C TYR A 177 0.51 23.76 1.92
N VAL A 178 1.52 22.92 2.15
CA VAL A 178 1.38 21.55 2.62
C VAL A 178 2.26 21.38 3.86
N ASP A 179 1.71 20.80 4.91
CA ASP A 179 2.47 20.47 6.11
C ASP A 179 3.31 19.21 5.88
N ARG A 180 4.64 19.31 6.05
CA ARG A 180 5.55 18.22 5.68
C ARG A 180 5.36 16.99 6.57
N GLU A 181 5.16 17.18 7.87
CA GLU A 181 5.04 16.06 8.81
C GLU A 181 3.74 15.30 8.54
N GLN A 182 2.64 16.01 8.32
CA GLN A 182 1.38 15.39 7.93
C GLN A 182 1.50 14.66 6.58
N ALA A 183 2.18 15.28 5.60
CA ALA A 183 2.37 14.70 4.28
C ALA A 183 3.23 13.41 4.31
N GLN A 184 4.21 13.32 5.21
CA GLN A 184 5.01 12.11 5.40
C GLN A 184 4.30 11.04 6.23
N ALA A 185 3.43 11.43 7.16
CA ALA A 185 2.69 10.50 8.01
C ALA A 185 1.57 9.78 7.25
N GLN A 186 1.03 10.40 6.20
CA GLN A 186 -0.10 9.85 5.46
C GLN A 186 0.35 8.79 4.43
N PRO A 187 -0.25 7.59 4.45
CA PRO A 187 -0.01 6.59 3.42
C PRO A 187 -0.49 7.03 2.03
N LEU A 188 0.28 6.72 0.99
CA LEU A 188 -0.08 7.06 -0.40
C LEU A 188 -1.45 6.49 -0.83
N GLN A 189 -1.82 5.33 -0.30
CA GLN A 189 -3.12 4.71 -0.54
C GLN A 189 -4.27 5.59 -0.03
N GLU A 190 -4.07 6.29 1.08
CA GLU A 190 -5.07 7.20 1.65
C GLU A 190 -5.21 8.45 0.78
N SER A 191 -4.11 9.09 0.38
CA SER A 191 -4.13 10.23 -0.54
C SER A 191 -4.73 9.85 -1.91
N THR A 192 -4.52 8.61 -2.38
CA THR A 192 -5.15 8.09 -3.62
C THR A 192 -6.67 8.01 -3.47
N ARG A 193 -7.18 7.48 -2.35
CA ARG A 193 -8.62 7.39 -2.10
C ARG A 193 -9.25 8.77 -2.04
N GLN A 194 -8.64 9.69 -1.29
CA GLN A 194 -9.12 11.07 -1.18
C GLN A 194 -9.11 11.79 -2.53
N MET A 195 -8.09 11.54 -3.37
CA MET A 195 -8.04 12.09 -4.73
C MET A 195 -9.22 11.61 -5.57
N ALA A 196 -9.54 10.32 -5.51
CA ALA A 196 -10.66 9.76 -6.26
C ALA A 196 -12.00 10.38 -5.81
N GLU A 197 -12.17 10.62 -4.50
CA GLU A 197 -13.35 11.29 -3.95
C GLU A 197 -13.46 12.75 -4.42
N GLU A 198 -12.36 13.50 -4.41
CA GLU A 198 -12.32 14.90 -4.89
C GLU A 198 -12.69 15.00 -6.38
N VAL A 199 -12.13 14.13 -7.22
CA VAL A 199 -12.46 14.09 -8.65
C VAL A 199 -13.94 13.79 -8.88
N GLN A 200 -14.52 12.86 -8.12
CA GLN A 200 -15.95 12.56 -8.20
C GLN A 200 -16.82 13.73 -7.74
N ARG A 201 -16.41 14.44 -6.68
CA ARG A 201 -17.11 15.64 -6.21
C ARG A 201 -17.10 16.74 -7.27
N GLN A 202 -15.95 17.02 -7.86
CA GLN A 202 -15.84 18.04 -8.93
C GLN A 202 -16.69 17.68 -10.16
N ALA A 203 -16.72 16.39 -10.53
CA ALA A 203 -17.56 15.92 -11.64
C ALA A 203 -19.06 16.10 -11.34
N GLN A 204 -19.49 15.83 -10.11
CA GLN A 204 -20.88 16.05 -9.69
C GLN A 204 -21.24 17.55 -9.70
N THR A 205 -20.39 18.42 -9.16
CA THR A 205 -20.64 19.87 -9.16
C THR A 205 -20.76 20.44 -10.57
N GLN A 206 -19.91 19.99 -11.50
CA GLN A 206 -19.98 20.40 -12.91
C GLN A 206 -21.25 19.89 -13.60
N GLN A 207 -21.71 18.67 -13.30
CA GLN A 207 -22.96 18.13 -13.83
C GLN A 207 -24.19 18.89 -13.31
N VAL A 208 -24.18 19.33 -12.05
CA VAL A 208 -25.27 20.13 -11.47
C VAL A 208 -25.30 21.52 -12.10
N ALA A 209 -24.16 22.21 -12.23
CA ALA A 209 -24.06 23.52 -12.88
C ALA A 209 -24.46 23.49 -14.36
N SER A 210 -24.21 22.38 -15.05
CA SER A 210 -24.62 22.18 -16.46
C SER A 210 -26.11 21.90 -16.63
N ARG A 211 -26.83 21.60 -15.54
CA ARG A 211 -28.25 21.22 -15.54
C ARG A 211 -29.18 22.34 -15.07
N GLU A 212 -28.66 23.50 -14.66
CA GLU A 212 -29.49 24.69 -14.43
C GLU A 212 -29.90 25.29 -15.78
N PRO A 213 -31.18 25.21 -16.19
CA PRO A 213 -31.64 25.98 -17.33
C PRO A 213 -31.56 27.46 -16.95
N VAL A 214 -30.96 28.24 -17.84
CA VAL A 214 -31.11 29.70 -17.88
C VAL A 214 -32.61 30.01 -17.85
N ALA A 215 -33.13 30.30 -16.67
CA ALA A 215 -34.43 30.95 -16.50
C ALA A 215 -34.25 32.44 -16.83
N MET A 216 -34.04 32.73 -18.11
CA MET A 216 -34.39 34.04 -18.66
C MET A 216 -35.91 34.13 -18.72
N SER A 217 -36.50 34.82 -17.76
CA SER A 217 -37.82 35.46 -17.87
C SER A 217 -37.89 36.52 -16.78
N ARG A 218 -38.19 37.78 -17.02
CA ARG A 218 -38.41 38.60 -18.21
C ARG A 218 -38.30 40.05 -17.72
#